data_AF-A0A2P2LRF5-F1
#
_entry.id   AF-A0A2P2LRF5-F1
#
_cell.length_a   1.000
_cell.length_b   1.000
_cell.length_c   1.000
_cell.angle_alpha   90.00
_cell.angle_beta   90.00
_cell.angle_gamma   90.00
#
_symmetry.space_group_name_H-M   'P 1'
#
loop_
_entity.id
_entity.type
_entity.pdbx_description
1 polymer ?
#
loop_
_entity_poly.entity_id
_entity_poly.type
_entity_poly.pdbx_seq_one_letter_code
_entity_poly.pdbx_strand_id
1 'polypeptide(L)'
;MAKEEKRSFGANEAGLLVTELRQQFNSGKTKSYEWRVSQLKGIVKMVEDKEKEIAEALHMDLDKPELEAFVSEISLTKSSCQLALRQLKNWMKPEKAKTSLTTYPSSAEIVSEPFGIVLVISAWNYPFCTLERSLFRFVIIPCITRWLLYFY
;
A
#
# COMPACT_ATOMS: atom_id res chain seq x y z
N MET A 1 -21.45 -22.16 -23.87
CA MET A 1 -20.29 -21.74 -23.06
C MET A 1 -19.78 -20.42 -23.62
N ALA A 2 -20.09 -19.31 -22.97
CA ALA A 2 -19.65 -17.99 -23.39
C ALA A 2 -18.13 -17.89 -23.21
N LYS A 3 -17.43 -17.61 -24.29
CA LYS A 3 -15.99 -17.41 -24.29
C LYS A 3 -15.74 -16.03 -23.68
N GLU A 4 -15.24 -15.97 -22.44
CA GLU A 4 -14.79 -14.71 -21.86
C GLU A 4 -13.70 -14.12 -22.76
N GLU A 5 -13.98 -12.99 -23.38
CA GLU A 5 -12.97 -12.18 -24.05
C GLU A 5 -12.00 -11.65 -22.98
N LYS A 6 -10.81 -12.26 -22.90
CA LYS A 6 -9.69 -11.72 -22.13
C LYS A 6 -9.29 -10.37 -22.74
N ARG A 7 -9.84 -9.29 -22.20
CA ARG A 7 -9.48 -7.91 -22.56
C ARG A 7 -8.01 -7.70 -22.15
N SER A 8 -7.10 -7.71 -23.11
CA SER A 8 -5.68 -7.53 -22.85
C SER A 8 -5.39 -6.07 -22.53
N PHE A 9 -4.83 -5.79 -21.35
CA PHE A 9 -4.39 -4.45 -20.98
C PHE A 9 -3.26 -3.98 -21.91
N GLY A 10 -3.55 -2.98 -22.73
CA GLY A 10 -2.63 -2.49 -23.77
C GLY A 10 -1.58 -1.52 -23.22
N ALA A 11 -0.44 -1.38 -23.93
CA ALA A 11 0.63 -0.44 -23.54
C ALA A 11 0.15 1.03 -23.51
N ASN A 12 -0.76 1.41 -24.42
CA ASN A 12 -1.33 2.76 -24.45
C ASN A 12 -2.27 3.01 -23.27
N GLU A 13 -3.09 2.02 -22.87
CA GLU A 13 -3.96 2.11 -21.70
C GLU A 13 -3.13 2.20 -20.41
N ALA A 14 -2.04 1.44 -20.32
CA ALA A 14 -1.07 1.54 -19.24
C ALA A 14 -0.47 2.95 -19.12
N GLY A 15 -0.05 3.54 -20.25
CA GLY A 15 0.51 4.89 -20.27
C GLY A 15 -0.47 5.96 -19.81
N LEU A 16 -1.75 5.85 -20.22
CA LEU A 16 -2.82 6.75 -19.77
C LEU A 16 -3.09 6.59 -18.27
N LEU A 17 -3.20 5.35 -17.78
CA LEU A 17 -3.45 5.07 -16.37
C LEU A 17 -2.32 5.57 -15.46
N VAL A 18 -1.06 5.39 -15.86
CA VAL A 18 0.09 5.92 -15.10
C VAL A 18 0.06 7.46 -15.06
N THR A 19 -0.36 8.10 -16.15
CA THR A 19 -0.47 9.57 -16.22
C THR A 19 -1.55 10.09 -15.27
N GLU A 20 -2.74 9.46 -15.27
CA GLU A 20 -3.84 9.76 -14.34
C GLU A 20 -3.40 9.60 -12.87
N LEU A 21 -2.76 8.47 -12.54
CA LEU A 21 -2.25 8.22 -11.19
C LEU A 21 -1.22 9.26 -10.75
N ARG A 22 -0.40 9.75 -11.69
CA ARG A 22 0.60 10.81 -11.41
C ARG A 22 -0.07 12.14 -11.11
N GLN A 23 -1.13 12.48 -11.84
CA GLN A 23 -1.91 13.69 -11.57
C GLN A 23 -2.59 13.62 -10.21
N GLN A 24 -3.22 12.48 -9.87
CA GLN A 24 -3.83 12.28 -8.56
C GLN A 24 -2.80 12.35 -7.42
N PHE A 25 -1.62 11.76 -7.60
CA PHE A 25 -0.53 11.88 -6.61
C PHE A 25 -0.07 13.34 -6.44
N ASN A 26 0.15 14.05 -7.54
CA ASN A 26 0.58 15.45 -7.54
C ASN A 26 -0.45 16.39 -6.91
N SER A 27 -1.75 16.03 -6.94
CA SER A 27 -2.80 16.77 -6.26
C SER A 27 -2.70 16.75 -4.72
N GLY A 28 -1.85 15.88 -4.15
CA GLY A 28 -1.62 15.78 -2.70
C GLY A 28 -2.72 15.06 -1.91
N LYS A 29 -3.82 14.64 -2.55
CA LYS A 29 -4.93 13.91 -1.90
C LYS A 29 -4.45 12.67 -1.12
N THR A 30 -3.46 11.96 -1.66
CA THR A 30 -2.90 10.72 -1.12
C THR A 30 -2.01 10.92 0.13
N LYS A 31 -1.69 12.17 0.48
CA LYS A 31 -0.89 12.50 1.67
C LYS A 31 -1.71 12.49 2.96
N SER A 32 -3.02 12.72 2.88
CA SER A 32 -3.88 12.81 4.06
C SER A 32 -4.02 11.46 4.78
N TYR A 33 -4.06 11.53 6.12
CA TYR A 33 -4.23 10.36 6.96
C TYR A 33 -5.59 9.69 6.72
N GLU A 34 -6.65 10.50 6.61
CA GLU A 34 -8.03 10.07 6.39
C GLU A 34 -8.17 9.30 5.09
N TRP A 35 -7.52 9.78 4.02
CA TRP A 35 -7.52 9.09 2.74
C TRP A 35 -6.84 7.72 2.87
N ARG A 36 -5.65 7.64 3.48
CA ARG A 36 -4.95 6.35 3.68
C ARG A 36 -5.77 5.37 4.52
N VAL A 37 -6.42 5.84 5.59
CA VAL A 37 -7.33 5.03 6.41
C VAL A 37 -8.51 4.54 5.60
N SER A 38 -9.11 5.39 4.74
CA SER A 38 -10.24 5.00 3.90
C SER A 38 -9.85 3.88 2.92
N GLN A 39 -8.65 3.95 2.34
CA GLN A 39 -8.16 2.93 1.41
C GLN A 39 -7.91 1.60 2.14
N LEU A 40 -7.25 1.63 3.30
CA LEU A 40 -7.01 0.42 4.10
C LEU A 40 -8.32 -0.25 4.53
N LYS A 41 -9.32 0.54 4.96
CA LYS A 41 -10.66 0.01 5.29
C LYS A 41 -11.37 -0.56 4.06
N GLY A 42 -11.21 0.09 2.89
CA GLY A 42 -11.73 -0.41 1.62
C GLY A 42 -11.16 -1.77 1.24
N ILE A 43 -9.85 -1.98 1.43
CA ILE A 43 -9.19 -3.26 1.18
C ILE A 43 -9.72 -4.34 2.11
N VAL A 44 -9.81 -4.05 3.43
CA VAL A 44 -10.35 -5.00 4.40
C VAL A 44 -11.77 -5.42 4.02
N LYS A 45 -12.62 -4.44 3.71
CA LYS A 45 -14.01 -4.70 3.31
C LYS A 45 -14.09 -5.52 2.02
N MET A 46 -13.29 -5.20 1.01
CA MET A 46 -13.26 -5.94 -0.25
C MET A 46 -12.85 -7.40 -0.03
N VAL A 47 -11.84 -7.66 0.81
CA VAL A 47 -11.38 -9.01 1.11
C VAL A 47 -12.44 -9.79 1.90
N GLU A 48 -13.16 -9.14 2.82
CA GLU A 48 -14.27 -9.75 3.57
C GLU A 48 -15.47 -10.06 2.66
N ASP A 49 -15.89 -9.11 1.84
CA ASP A 49 -17.04 -9.24 0.94
C ASP A 49 -16.79 -10.30 -0.15
N LYS A 50 -15.51 -10.50 -0.53
CA LYS A 50 -15.09 -11.38 -1.63
C LYS A 50 -14.32 -12.61 -1.18
N GLU A 51 -14.39 -12.96 0.10
CA GLU A 51 -13.64 -14.07 0.70
C GLU A 51 -13.82 -15.39 -0.07
N LYS A 52 -15.07 -15.76 -0.34
CA LYS A 52 -15.41 -16.99 -1.07
C LYS A 52 -14.93 -16.97 -2.51
N GLU A 53 -15.16 -15.85 -3.21
CA GLU A 53 -14.72 -15.70 -4.61
C GLU A 53 -13.19 -15.80 -4.73
N ILE A 54 -12.45 -15.28 -3.74
CA ILE A 54 -10.99 -15.38 -3.67
C ILE A 54 -10.56 -16.83 -3.42
N ALA A 55 -11.20 -17.52 -2.46
CA ALA A 55 -10.88 -18.91 -2.16
C ALA A 55 -11.19 -19.85 -3.34
N GLU A 56 -12.32 -19.64 -4.02
CA GLU A 56 -12.71 -20.39 -5.22
C GLU A 56 -11.71 -20.16 -6.36
N ALA A 57 -11.29 -18.91 -6.61
CA ALA A 57 -10.28 -18.60 -7.62
C ALA A 57 -8.93 -19.27 -7.30
N LEU A 58 -8.49 -19.23 -6.04
CA LEU A 58 -7.26 -19.89 -5.61
C LEU A 58 -7.33 -21.41 -5.72
N HIS A 59 -8.50 -21.99 -5.48
CA HIS A 59 -8.72 -23.42 -5.69
C HIS A 59 -8.67 -23.76 -7.18
N MET A 60 -9.29 -22.97 -8.05
CA MET A 60 -9.25 -23.19 -9.50
C MET A 60 -7.84 -23.04 -10.09
N ASP A 61 -7.05 -22.09 -9.62
CA ASP A 61 -5.73 -21.79 -10.18
C ASP A 61 -4.61 -22.65 -9.57
N LEU A 62 -4.69 -22.99 -8.28
CA LEU A 62 -3.60 -23.63 -7.53
C LEU A 62 -4.00 -24.93 -6.83
N ASP A 63 -5.25 -25.38 -6.97
CA ASP A 63 -5.82 -26.53 -6.25
C ASP A 63 -5.64 -26.44 -4.72
N LYS A 64 -5.53 -25.20 -4.20
CA LYS A 64 -5.36 -24.95 -2.78
C LYS A 64 -6.65 -25.26 -2.03
N PRO A 65 -6.59 -25.95 -0.87
CA PRO A 65 -7.75 -26.11 0.00
C PRO A 65 -8.23 -24.75 0.53
N GLU A 66 -9.54 -24.59 0.69
CA GLU A 66 -10.18 -23.35 1.16
C GLU A 66 -9.59 -22.85 2.49
N LEU A 67 -9.34 -23.75 3.44
CA LEU A 67 -8.75 -23.41 4.73
C LEU A 67 -7.32 -22.87 4.60
N GLU A 68 -6.52 -23.44 3.71
CA GLU A 68 -5.15 -22.97 3.47
C GLU A 68 -5.16 -21.60 2.77
N ALA A 69 -6.02 -21.42 1.77
CA ALA A 69 -6.23 -20.15 1.10
C ALA A 69 -6.68 -19.05 2.08
N PHE A 70 -7.62 -19.37 2.96
CA PHE A 70 -8.10 -18.45 3.99
C PHE A 70 -6.99 -18.03 4.96
N VAL A 71 -6.24 -18.98 5.51
CA VAL A 71 -5.20 -18.69 6.50
C VAL A 71 -4.02 -17.95 5.85
N SER A 72 -3.56 -18.40 4.69
CA SER A 72 -2.32 -17.91 4.06
C SER A 72 -2.48 -16.63 3.23
N GLU A 73 -3.68 -16.30 2.77
CA GLU A 73 -3.88 -15.12 1.91
C GLU A 73 -4.82 -14.13 2.60
N ILE A 74 -6.02 -14.57 2.98
CA ILE A 74 -7.12 -13.71 3.42
C ILE A 74 -6.85 -13.18 4.85
N SER A 75 -6.61 -14.09 5.79
CA SER A 75 -6.38 -13.77 7.19
C SER A 75 -5.11 -12.94 7.39
N LEU A 76 -4.03 -13.27 6.68
CA LEU A 76 -2.80 -12.50 6.70
C LEU A 76 -3.00 -11.08 6.15
N THR A 77 -3.66 -10.94 4.99
CA THR A 77 -3.93 -9.61 4.40
C THR A 77 -4.77 -8.74 5.35
N LYS A 78 -5.81 -9.31 5.95
CA LYS A 78 -6.66 -8.60 6.93
C LYS A 78 -5.87 -8.19 8.17
N SER A 79 -5.07 -9.10 8.73
CA SER A 79 -4.24 -8.83 9.91
C SER A 79 -3.23 -7.71 9.66
N SER A 80 -2.58 -7.70 8.50
CA SER A 80 -1.64 -6.64 8.10
C SER A 80 -2.33 -5.29 7.90
N CYS A 81 -3.52 -5.27 7.27
CA CYS A 81 -4.29 -4.03 7.14
C CYS A 81 -4.73 -3.48 8.50
N GLN A 82 -5.13 -4.33 9.44
CA GLN A 82 -5.48 -3.93 10.81
C GLN A 82 -4.27 -3.45 11.61
N LEU A 83 -3.11 -4.09 11.45
CA LEU A 83 -1.86 -3.60 12.03
C LEU A 83 -1.52 -2.21 11.47
N ALA A 84 -1.61 -2.04 10.16
CA ALA A 84 -1.35 -0.77 9.52
C ALA A 84 -2.31 0.32 10.02
N LEU A 85 -3.62 0.05 10.13
CA LEU A 85 -4.57 1.01 10.68
C LEU A 85 -4.23 1.45 12.12
N ARG A 86 -3.70 0.53 12.94
CA ARG A 86 -3.28 0.84 14.32
C ARG A 86 -1.99 1.65 14.39
N GLN A 87 -1.03 1.37 13.51
CA GLN A 87 0.31 1.97 13.56
C GLN A 87 0.49 3.18 12.62
N LEU A 88 -0.39 3.38 11.64
CA LEU A 88 -0.31 4.44 10.63
C LEU A 88 -0.11 5.83 11.24
N LYS A 89 -0.83 6.14 12.32
CA LYS A 89 -0.72 7.44 12.99
C LYS A 89 0.68 7.67 13.58
N ASN A 90 1.31 6.60 14.09
CA ASN A 90 2.66 6.67 14.63
C ASN A 90 3.70 6.77 13.51
N TRP A 91 3.53 6.04 12.41
CA TRP A 91 4.46 6.09 11.27
C TRP A 91 4.39 7.40 10.48
N MET A 92 3.26 8.11 10.50
CA MET A 92 3.14 9.42 9.86
C MET A 92 3.60 10.58 10.75
N LYS A 93 3.93 10.33 12.02
CA LYS A 93 4.31 11.37 12.96
C LYS A 93 5.75 11.82 12.67
N PRO A 94 6.02 13.14 12.53
CA PRO A 94 7.39 13.64 12.43
C PRO A 94 8.21 13.28 13.67
N GLU A 95 9.43 12.81 13.44
CA GLU A 95 10.38 12.50 14.51
C GLU A 95 11.44 13.60 14.60
N LYS A 96 11.68 14.13 15.80
CA LYS A 96 12.73 15.14 15.99
C LYS A 96 14.10 14.47 15.87
N ALA A 97 14.92 14.92 14.93
CA ALA A 97 16.30 14.49 14.83
C ALA A 97 17.13 15.17 15.92
N LYS A 98 18.08 14.44 16.52
CA LYS A 98 19.04 15.02 17.45
C LYS A 98 19.95 15.97 16.68
N THR A 99 19.84 17.27 16.93
CA THR A 99 20.81 18.27 16.44
C THR A 99 21.96 18.40 17.45
N SER A 100 23.18 18.58 16.93
CA SER A 100 24.36 18.90 17.75
C SER A 100 24.24 20.32 18.30
N LEU A 101 24.81 20.59 19.49
CA LEU A 101 24.91 21.93 20.09
C LEU A 101 25.54 22.97 19.14
N THR A 102 26.36 22.52 18.19
CA THR A 102 27.02 23.34 17.17
C THR A 102 26.07 23.91 16.12
N THR A 103 24.84 23.40 15.99
CA THR A 103 23.85 23.86 15.00
C THR A 103 22.73 24.70 15.64
N TYR A 104 22.84 25.04 16.93
CA TYR A 104 21.89 25.91 17.62
C TYR A 104 21.91 27.31 17.00
N PRO A 105 20.76 27.92 16.64
CA PRO A 105 19.38 27.61 17.05
C PRO A 105 18.57 26.73 16.08
N SER A 106 19.17 26.13 15.05
CA SER A 106 18.43 25.32 14.07
C SER A 106 17.84 24.04 14.67
N SER A 107 16.64 23.69 14.21
CA SER A 107 15.96 22.43 14.53
C SER A 107 15.89 21.54 13.29
N ALA A 108 15.94 20.23 13.51
CA ALA A 108 15.80 19.24 12.44
C ALA A 108 14.69 18.24 12.79
N GLU A 109 13.81 18.01 11.82
CA GLU A 109 12.73 17.02 11.91
C GLU A 109 12.81 16.06 10.73
N ILE A 110 12.52 14.79 11.00
CA ILE A 110 12.39 13.72 10.02
C ILE A 110 10.91 13.58 9.71
N VAL A 111 10.55 13.87 8.46
CA VAL A 111 9.17 13.76 7.97
C VAL A 111 9.09 12.66 6.92
N SER A 112 8.23 11.67 7.15
CA SER A 112 7.99 10.58 6.21
C SER A 112 7.07 11.03 5.05
N GLU A 113 7.65 11.30 3.89
CA GLU A 113 6.92 11.69 2.68
C GLU A 113 6.79 10.54 1.67
N PRO A 114 5.61 10.33 1.04
CA PRO A 114 5.41 9.25 0.09
C PRO A 114 6.30 9.41 -1.16
N PHE A 115 6.89 8.30 -1.62
CA PHE A 115 7.81 8.28 -2.78
C PHE A 115 7.17 8.68 -4.11
N GLY A 116 5.87 8.41 -4.30
CA GLY A 116 5.20 8.59 -5.58
C GLY A 116 4.29 7.42 -5.95
N ILE A 117 4.22 7.14 -7.24
CA ILE A 117 3.57 5.95 -7.78
C ILE A 117 4.51 4.76 -7.63
N VAL A 118 3.97 3.64 -7.16
CA VAL A 118 4.70 2.40 -6.97
C VAL A 118 4.07 1.33 -7.86
N LEU A 119 4.90 0.59 -8.60
CA LEU A 119 4.49 -0.60 -9.33
C LEU A 119 4.65 -1.82 -8.42
N VAL A 120 3.58 -2.58 -8.23
CA VAL A 120 3.61 -3.82 -7.45
C VAL A 120 3.35 -4.98 -8.40
N ILE A 121 4.27 -5.94 -8.43
CA ILE A 121 4.16 -7.17 -9.24
C ILE A 121 4.17 -8.34 -8.26
N SER A 122 3.10 -9.14 -8.26
CA SER A 122 2.98 -10.33 -7.41
C SER A 122 3.41 -11.60 -8.16
N ALA A 123 3.81 -12.61 -7.38
CA ALA A 123 4.08 -13.95 -7.90
C ALA A 123 2.80 -14.79 -7.93
N TRP A 124 2.75 -15.77 -8.83
CA TRP A 124 1.57 -16.61 -9.09
C TRP A 124 1.22 -17.57 -7.94
N ASN A 125 2.18 -17.92 -7.08
CA ASN A 125 1.99 -18.89 -6.01
C ASN A 125 1.33 -18.29 -4.76
N TYR A 126 1.43 -16.97 -4.57
CA TYR A 126 0.72 -16.21 -3.53
C TYR A 126 0.32 -14.82 -4.03
N PRO A 127 -0.74 -14.74 -4.86
CA PRO A 127 -1.09 -13.52 -5.57
C PRO A 127 -1.53 -12.39 -4.62
N PHE A 128 -2.09 -12.70 -3.44
CA PHE A 128 -2.49 -11.69 -2.44
C PHE A 128 -1.41 -11.45 -1.39
N CYS A 129 -0.71 -12.48 -0.92
CA CYS A 129 0.33 -12.31 0.10
C CYS A 129 1.53 -11.48 -0.38
N THR A 130 1.88 -11.51 -1.67
CA THR A 130 2.99 -10.70 -2.21
C THR A 130 2.64 -9.21 -2.26
N LEU A 131 1.34 -8.89 -2.41
CA LEU A 131 0.85 -7.52 -2.35
C LEU A 131 1.01 -6.94 -0.95
N GLU A 132 0.80 -7.73 0.11
CA GLU A 132 0.95 -7.31 1.50
C GLU A 132 2.35 -6.74 1.80
N ARG A 133 3.41 -7.50 1.54
CA ARG A 133 4.80 -7.07 1.80
C ARG A 133 5.17 -5.80 1.04
N SER A 134 4.67 -5.68 -0.19
CA SER A 134 4.96 -4.54 -1.05
C SER A 134 4.16 -3.31 -0.63
N LEU A 135 2.88 -3.46 -0.29
CA LEU A 135 2.03 -2.37 0.16
C LEU A 135 2.53 -1.80 1.48
N PHE A 136 2.89 -2.66 2.44
CA PHE A 136 3.35 -2.23 3.76
C PHE A 136 4.66 -1.42 3.68
N ARG A 137 5.61 -1.88 2.85
CA ARG A 137 6.93 -1.26 2.74
C ARG A 137 6.96 0.00 1.86
N PHE A 138 6.09 0.12 0.87
CA PHE A 138 6.15 1.21 -0.09
C PHE A 138 4.98 2.21 -0.01
N VAL A 139 3.79 1.78 0.41
CA VAL A 139 2.61 2.65 0.51
C VAL A 139 2.46 3.22 1.91
N ILE A 140 2.88 2.48 2.94
CA ILE A 140 2.56 2.79 4.34
C ILE A 140 3.76 3.31 5.13
N ILE A 141 4.97 2.85 4.84
CA ILE A 141 6.21 3.39 5.42
C ILE A 141 6.96 4.15 4.33
N PRO A 142 6.76 5.48 4.19
CA PRO A 142 7.68 6.28 3.42
C PRO A 142 8.99 6.42 4.20
N CYS A 143 9.95 5.53 3.94
CA CYS A 143 11.34 5.75 4.32
C CYS A 143 11.97 6.79 3.37
N ILE A 144 11.53 8.05 3.40
CA ILE A 144 12.38 9.16 2.96
C ILE A 144 12.59 10.07 4.16
N THR A 145 13.84 10.12 4.62
CA THR A 145 14.34 11.08 5.60
C THR A 145 14.46 12.44 4.92
N ARG A 146 13.40 13.25 4.90
CA ARG A 146 13.54 14.65 4.52
C ARG A 146 14.02 15.42 5.74
N TRP A 147 15.27 15.89 5.71
CA TRP A 147 15.82 16.81 6.70
C TRP A 147 15.25 18.20 6.41
N LEU A 148 14.21 18.61 7.14
CA LEU A 148 13.80 20.01 7.16
C LEU A 148 14.70 20.73 8.17
N LEU A 149 15.73 21.40 7.66
CA LEU A 149 16.51 22.34 8.44
C LEU A 149 15.74 23.67 8.50
N TYR A 150 15.13 23.96 9.64
CA TYR A 150 14.61 25.30 9.89
C TYR A 150 15.75 26.16 10.41
N PHE A 151 16.26 27.05 9.56
CA PHE A 151 17.13 28.14 9.99
C PHE A 151 16.23 29.29 10.46
N TYR A 152 16.36 29.67 11.73
CA TYR A 152 15.77 30.88 12.31
C TYR A 152 16.74 32.05 12.18
#